data_AF-A0A7K7KUI9-F1
#
_entry.id   AF-A0A7K7KUI9-F1
#
_cell.length_a   1.000
_cell.length_b   1.000
_cell.length_c   1.000
_cell.angle_alpha   90.00
_cell.angle_beta   90.00
_cell.angle_gamma   90.00
#
_symmetry.space_group_name_H-M   'P 1'
#
loop_
_entity.id
_entity.type
_entity.pdbx_description
1 polymer ?
#
loop_
_entity_poly.entity_id
_entity_poly.type
_entity_poly.pdbx_seq_one_letter_code
_entity_poly.pdbx_strand_id
1 'polypeptide(L)'
;YAMALSNNHICPVHNWNYNQSCGMDGPGSCCTLDHIPLVSKCGTLPPESCFFSLICSLGSFMVILVGLLRYAHVLERVGPSLLNTLGLATGWLCAAGLTMVGNFQVDHAKVLHYIGAGVAFPTSMLFVFLQSVLTYRMAKTRGHYWTGHLRSILTAVAFITLVFSGVFFIQESFVLQHVAALCEWMFIIDVLVFYGTFTFEFGAISTDTFLVLLK
;
A
#
# COMPACT_ATOMS: atom_id res chain seq x y z
N TYR A 1 4.32 5.07 -12.98
CA TYR A 1 4.62 6.49 -13.25
C TYR A 1 5.38 6.70 -14.55
N ALA A 2 6.67 6.32 -14.65
CA ALA A 2 7.49 6.67 -15.83
C ALA A 2 6.88 6.27 -17.18
N MET A 3 6.35 5.04 -17.27
CA MET A 3 5.67 4.52 -18.47
C MET A 3 4.41 5.33 -18.81
N ALA A 4 3.54 5.56 -17.81
CA ALA A 4 2.33 6.37 -17.98
C ALA A 4 2.65 7.82 -18.40
N LEU A 5 3.73 8.40 -17.86
CA LEU A 5 4.19 9.73 -18.27
C LEU A 5 4.72 9.73 -19.71
N SER A 6 5.53 8.74 -20.10
CA SER A 6 6.04 8.66 -21.48
C SER A 6 4.94 8.47 -22.52
N ASN A 7 3.82 7.87 -22.12
CA ASN A 7 2.63 7.68 -22.96
C ASN A 7 1.64 8.85 -22.88
N ASN A 8 1.95 9.93 -22.15
CA ASN A 8 1.05 11.07 -21.91
C ASN A 8 -0.29 10.70 -21.25
N HIS A 9 -0.34 9.59 -20.50
CA HIS A 9 -1.55 9.14 -19.80
C HIS A 9 -1.79 9.89 -18.47
N ILE A 10 -0.78 10.60 -17.96
CA ILE A 10 -0.81 11.34 -16.69
C ILE A 10 0.00 12.63 -16.78
N CYS A 11 -0.22 13.50 -15.81
CA CYS A 11 0.54 14.72 -15.64
C CYS A 11 1.92 14.50 -15.01
N PRO A 12 2.94 15.25 -15.45
CA PRO A 12 4.24 15.26 -14.80
C PRO A 12 4.17 15.77 -13.36
N VAL A 13 4.87 15.09 -12.46
CA VAL A 13 4.92 15.45 -11.04
C VAL A 13 5.71 16.72 -10.75
N HIS A 14 6.67 17.07 -11.62
CA HIS A 14 7.69 18.08 -11.34
C HIS A 14 7.31 19.52 -11.67
N ASN A 15 6.40 19.75 -12.64
CA ASN A 15 6.16 21.09 -13.17
C ASN A 15 4.94 21.80 -12.58
N TRP A 16 4.06 21.08 -11.85
CA TRP A 16 2.84 21.58 -11.19
C TRP A 16 1.94 22.46 -12.08
N ASN A 17 2.09 22.38 -13.40
CA ASN A 17 1.41 23.24 -14.37
C ASN A 17 0.24 22.47 -14.97
N TYR A 18 -0.95 22.69 -14.40
CA TYR A 18 -2.20 22.13 -14.89
C TYR A 18 -2.88 23.14 -15.80
N ASN A 19 -2.73 22.98 -17.11
CA ASN A 19 -3.41 23.84 -18.07
C ASN A 19 -4.83 23.33 -18.33
N GLN A 20 -5.85 24.07 -17.89
CA GLN A 20 -7.26 23.78 -18.20
C GLN A 20 -7.64 24.09 -19.66
N SER A 21 -6.82 24.83 -20.40
CA SER A 21 -7.12 25.23 -21.78
C SER A 21 -6.57 24.22 -22.79
N CYS A 22 -7.31 23.12 -23.01
CA CYS A 22 -7.12 22.33 -24.22
C CYS A 22 -7.67 23.14 -25.40
N GLY A 23 -6.83 23.96 -26.05
CA GLY A 23 -7.17 24.59 -27.34
C GLY A 23 -7.24 23.52 -28.44
N MET A 24 -8.20 23.64 -29.37
CA MET A 24 -8.61 22.57 -30.29
C MET A 24 -7.56 22.05 -31.31
N ASP A 25 -6.30 22.49 -31.35
CA ASP A 25 -5.39 22.13 -32.46
C ASP A 25 -3.91 21.95 -32.06
N GLY A 26 -3.59 21.06 -31.12
CA GLY A 26 -2.19 20.65 -30.90
C GLY A 26 -2.03 19.30 -30.20
N PRO A 27 -1.00 18.48 -30.54
CA PRO A 27 -0.74 17.18 -29.92
C PRO A 27 -0.04 17.34 -28.55
N GLY A 28 -0.54 18.26 -27.72
CA GLY A 28 0.01 18.58 -26.41
C GLY A 28 -0.72 17.82 -25.29
N SER A 29 0.04 17.37 -24.30
CA SER A 29 -0.43 16.72 -23.07
C SER A 29 -1.37 17.62 -22.28
N CYS A 30 -2.70 17.46 -22.46
CA CYS A 30 -3.65 18.25 -21.68
C CYS A 30 -3.72 17.73 -20.25
N CYS A 31 -3.36 18.58 -19.29
CA CYS A 31 -3.27 18.24 -17.88
C CYS A 31 -4.51 18.68 -17.11
N THR A 32 -5.49 17.77 -17.03
CA THR A 32 -6.75 17.98 -16.28
C THR A 32 -6.74 17.24 -14.94
N LEU A 33 -7.78 17.44 -14.10
CA LEU A 33 -7.95 16.72 -12.83
C LEU A 33 -8.00 15.19 -13.03
N ASP A 34 -8.44 14.73 -14.20
CA ASP A 34 -8.50 13.30 -14.52
C ASP A 34 -7.12 12.66 -14.75
N HIS A 35 -6.09 13.48 -14.94
CA HIS A 35 -4.72 13.07 -15.26
C HIS A 35 -3.75 13.26 -14.08
N ILE A 36 -4.25 13.57 -12.88
CA ILE A 36 -3.42 13.62 -11.67
C ILE A 36 -2.72 12.26 -11.49
N PRO A 37 -1.40 12.22 -11.22
CA PRO A 37 -0.60 10.99 -11.22
C PRO A 37 -0.77 10.14 -9.95
N LEU A 38 -2.03 9.88 -9.56
CA LEU A 38 -2.39 8.85 -8.59
C LEU A 38 -1.83 7.49 -9.04
N VAL A 39 -1.59 6.59 -8.09
CA VAL A 39 -0.98 5.28 -8.37
C VAL A 39 -1.87 4.48 -9.32
N SER A 40 -3.17 4.46 -9.05
CA SER A 40 -4.18 3.78 -9.88
C SER A 40 -4.31 4.41 -11.27
N LYS A 41 -4.22 5.74 -11.37
CA LYS A 41 -4.22 6.46 -12.67
C LYS A 41 -3.00 6.09 -13.50
N CYS A 42 -1.83 5.99 -12.89
CA CYS A 42 -0.62 5.51 -13.57
C CYS A 42 -0.73 4.08 -14.10
N GLY A 43 -1.65 3.26 -13.56
CA GLY A 43 -1.85 1.85 -13.91
C GLY A 43 -3.18 1.59 -14.61
N THR A 44 -3.80 2.59 -15.22
CA THR A 44 -5.15 2.45 -15.79
C THR A 44 -5.17 1.91 -17.21
N LEU A 45 -4.28 2.40 -18.08
CA LEU A 45 -4.26 2.04 -19.50
C LEU A 45 -3.19 0.97 -19.79
N PRO A 46 -3.34 0.14 -20.85
CA PRO A 46 -2.28 -0.76 -21.28
C PRO A 46 -1.10 -0.02 -21.94
N PRO A 47 0.15 -0.50 -21.76
CA PRO A 47 0.54 -1.73 -21.05
C PRO A 47 0.68 -1.57 -19.52
N GLU A 48 0.55 -0.36 -18.97
CA GLU A 48 0.75 -0.07 -17.54
C GLU A 48 -0.20 -0.85 -16.63
N SER A 49 -1.44 -1.03 -17.07
CA SER A 49 -2.48 -1.77 -16.34
C SER A 49 -2.17 -3.24 -16.17
N CYS A 50 -1.49 -3.87 -17.14
CA CYS A 50 -1.03 -5.25 -17.02
C CYS A 50 0.04 -5.37 -15.93
N PHE A 51 1.00 -4.44 -15.89
CA PHE A 51 2.01 -4.40 -14.83
C PHE A 51 1.39 -4.10 -13.47
N PHE A 52 0.45 -3.15 -13.42
CA PHE A 52 -0.25 -2.79 -12.18
C PHE A 52 -1.02 -3.97 -11.60
N SER A 53 -1.80 -4.69 -12.42
CA SER A 53 -2.49 -5.91 -12.02
C SER A 53 -1.53 -6.99 -11.53
N LEU A 54 -0.44 -7.23 -12.26
CA LEU A 54 0.57 -8.23 -11.88
C LEU A 54 1.21 -7.89 -10.53
N ILE A 55 1.65 -6.64 -10.33
CA ILE A 55 2.28 -6.17 -9.10
C ILE A 55 1.30 -6.27 -7.92
N CYS A 56 0.05 -5.83 -8.10
CA CYS A 56 -0.96 -5.93 -7.06
C CYS A 56 -1.27 -7.40 -6.71
N SER A 57 -1.39 -8.28 -7.70
CA SER A 57 -1.69 -9.71 -7.48
C SER A 57 -0.53 -10.43 -6.76
N LEU A 58 0.71 -10.16 -7.17
CA LEU A 58 1.90 -10.65 -6.46
C LEU A 58 1.98 -10.08 -5.05
N GLY A 59 1.68 -8.79 -4.89
CA GLY A 59 1.61 -8.12 -3.59
C GLY A 59 0.58 -8.79 -2.67
N SER A 60 -0.63 -9.08 -3.16
CA SER A 60 -1.68 -9.76 -2.40
C SER A 60 -1.22 -11.13 -1.90
N PHE A 61 -0.59 -11.91 -2.78
CA PHE A 61 -0.02 -13.21 -2.40
C PHE A 61 1.05 -13.06 -1.31
N MET A 62 1.97 -12.10 -1.46
CA MET A 62 3.02 -11.84 -0.48
C MET A 62 2.45 -11.37 0.86
N VAL A 63 1.42 -10.52 0.88
CA VAL A 63 0.74 -10.09 2.11
C VAL A 63 0.15 -11.29 2.85
N ILE A 64 -0.51 -12.22 2.14
CA ILE A 64 -1.06 -13.45 2.73
C ILE A 64 0.06 -14.30 3.33
N LEU A 65 1.13 -14.55 2.57
CA LEU A 65 2.26 -15.37 3.00
C LEU A 65 2.96 -14.77 4.22
N VAL A 66 3.34 -13.49 4.15
CA VAL A 66 3.99 -12.76 5.25
C VAL A 66 3.09 -12.74 6.48
N GLY A 67 1.79 -12.48 6.30
CA GLY A 67 0.81 -12.47 7.38
C GLY A 67 0.71 -13.82 8.10
N LEU A 68 0.68 -14.93 7.35
CA LEU A 68 0.65 -16.28 7.88
C LEU A 68 1.93 -16.63 8.65
N LEU A 69 3.11 -16.38 8.05
CA LEU A 69 4.39 -16.62 8.69
C LEU A 69 4.52 -15.81 9.97
N ARG A 70 4.10 -14.53 9.94
CA ARG A 70 4.13 -13.66 11.10
C ARG A 70 3.17 -14.12 12.19
N TYR A 71 1.96 -14.57 11.81
CA TYR A 71 0.99 -15.13 12.74
C TYR A 71 1.56 -16.34 13.48
N ALA A 72 2.13 -17.31 12.75
CA ALA A 72 2.74 -18.49 13.34
C ALA A 72 3.91 -18.13 14.27
N HIS A 73 4.78 -17.21 13.82
CA HIS A 73 5.93 -16.78 14.60
C HIS A 73 5.54 -16.11 15.93
N VAL A 74 4.51 -15.25 15.91
CA VAL A 74 3.98 -14.62 17.13
C VAL A 74 3.33 -15.67 18.04
N LEU A 75 2.55 -16.60 17.49
CA LEU A 75 1.88 -17.66 18.23
C LEU A 75 2.90 -18.57 18.95
N GLU A 76 4.00 -18.93 18.29
CA GLU A 76 5.07 -19.73 18.88
C GLU A 76 5.77 -18.99 20.04
N ARG A 77 6.01 -17.68 19.88
CA ARG A 77 6.83 -16.90 20.84
C ARG A 77 6.06 -16.33 22.02
N VAL A 78 4.79 -15.99 21.83
CA VAL A 78 3.96 -15.26 22.81
C VAL A 78 2.68 -16.02 23.17
N GLY A 79 2.33 -17.06 22.42
CA GLY A 79 1.07 -17.80 22.59
C GLY A 79 -0.12 -17.14 21.87
N PRO A 80 -1.34 -17.67 22.07
CA PRO A 80 -2.55 -17.16 21.47
C PRO A 80 -2.79 -15.70 21.84
N SER A 81 -3.11 -14.86 20.85
CA SER A 81 -3.27 -13.42 21.03
C SER A 81 -4.32 -12.88 20.08
N LEU A 82 -5.34 -12.21 20.61
CA LEU A 82 -6.37 -11.55 19.79
C LEU A 82 -5.74 -10.55 18.81
N LEU A 83 -4.70 -9.81 19.23
CA LEU A 83 -4.01 -8.86 18.34
C LEU A 83 -3.32 -9.57 17.17
N ASN A 84 -2.83 -10.79 17.39
CA ASN A 84 -2.21 -11.59 16.33
C ASN A 84 -3.26 -12.07 15.31
N THR A 85 -4.41 -12.55 15.79
CA THR A 85 -5.54 -12.94 14.94
C THR A 85 -6.11 -11.75 14.16
N LEU A 86 -6.26 -10.59 14.80
CA LEU A 86 -6.67 -9.35 14.12
C LEU A 86 -5.62 -8.91 13.09
N GLY A 87 -4.33 -9.07 13.39
CA GLY A 87 -3.24 -8.83 12.44
C GLY A 87 -3.36 -9.73 11.21
N LEU A 88 -3.59 -11.02 11.38
CA LEU A 88 -3.77 -11.93 10.25
C LEU A 88 -5.01 -11.56 9.41
N ALA A 89 -6.15 -11.34 10.08
CA ALA A 89 -7.41 -11.00 9.41
C ALA A 89 -7.30 -9.68 8.61
N THR A 90 -6.67 -8.66 9.18
CA THR A 90 -6.46 -7.36 8.51
C THR A 90 -5.50 -7.48 7.34
N GLY A 91 -4.45 -8.30 7.45
CA GLY A 91 -3.58 -8.63 6.31
C GLY A 91 -4.33 -9.30 5.16
N TRP A 92 -5.21 -10.27 5.45
CA TRP A 92 -6.00 -10.94 4.41
C TRP A 92 -7.04 -10.03 3.76
N LEU A 93 -7.70 -9.17 4.54
CA LEU A 93 -8.58 -8.14 3.98
C LEU A 93 -7.80 -7.16 3.09
N CYS A 94 -6.59 -6.77 3.50
CA CYS A 94 -5.70 -5.94 2.68
C CYS A 94 -5.38 -6.63 1.34
N ALA A 95 -5.05 -7.92 1.36
CA ALA A 95 -4.78 -8.69 0.15
C ALA A 95 -6.03 -8.80 -0.76
N ALA A 96 -7.22 -8.99 -0.20
CA ALA A 96 -8.46 -8.98 -0.96
C ALA A 96 -8.70 -7.62 -1.64
N GLY A 97 -8.52 -6.52 -0.90
CA GLY A 97 -8.63 -5.16 -1.43
C GLY A 97 -7.60 -4.89 -2.53
N LEU A 98 -6.35 -5.28 -2.34
CA LEU A 98 -5.28 -5.09 -3.32
C LEU A 98 -5.53 -5.88 -4.61
N THR A 99 -6.08 -7.10 -4.51
CA THR A 99 -6.51 -7.88 -5.68
C THR A 99 -7.60 -7.15 -6.46
N MET A 100 -8.58 -6.54 -5.77
CA MET A 100 -9.61 -5.73 -6.43
C MET A 100 -9.01 -4.49 -7.11
N VAL A 101 -8.20 -3.71 -6.39
CA VAL A 101 -7.55 -2.50 -6.91
C VAL A 101 -6.75 -2.80 -8.19
N GLY A 102 -5.97 -3.89 -8.18
CA GLY A 102 -5.12 -4.27 -9.30
C GLY A 102 -5.88 -4.75 -10.54
N ASN A 103 -7.04 -5.39 -10.37
CA ASN A 103 -7.78 -6.03 -11.46
C ASN A 103 -8.98 -5.21 -11.97
N PHE A 104 -9.44 -4.23 -11.19
CA PHE A 104 -10.49 -3.30 -11.59
C PHE A 104 -9.88 -1.91 -11.73
N GLN A 105 -9.54 -1.50 -12.95
CA GLN A 105 -8.91 -0.21 -13.21
C GLN A 105 -9.88 0.93 -12.92
N VAL A 106 -9.37 2.04 -12.37
CA VAL A 106 -10.20 3.15 -11.86
C VAL A 106 -11.10 3.79 -12.92
N ASP A 107 -10.67 3.82 -14.19
CA ASP A 107 -11.47 4.43 -15.27
C ASP A 107 -12.44 3.45 -15.95
N HIS A 108 -12.27 2.14 -15.77
CA HIS A 108 -13.11 1.12 -16.39
C HIS A 108 -14.09 0.46 -15.41
N ALA A 109 -13.70 0.32 -14.14
CA ALA A 109 -14.47 -0.34 -13.10
C ALA A 109 -14.41 0.44 -11.77
N LYS A 110 -14.70 1.74 -11.85
CA LYS A 110 -14.53 2.74 -10.78
C LYS A 110 -15.09 2.33 -9.41
N VAL A 111 -16.32 1.80 -9.38
CA VAL A 111 -16.98 1.42 -8.12
C VAL A 111 -16.21 0.29 -7.43
N LEU A 112 -15.86 -0.77 -8.16
CA LEU A 112 -15.11 -1.90 -7.62
C LEU A 112 -13.69 -1.49 -7.23
N HIS A 113 -13.05 -0.62 -8.02
CA HIS A 113 -11.75 -0.07 -7.70
C HIS A 113 -11.75 0.65 -6.35
N TYR A 114 -12.70 1.58 -6.13
CA TYR A 114 -12.77 2.34 -4.88
C TYR A 114 -13.21 1.51 -3.69
N ILE A 115 -14.06 0.48 -3.87
CA ILE A 115 -14.32 -0.52 -2.81
C ILE A 115 -13.00 -1.22 -2.44
N GLY A 116 -12.25 -1.68 -3.44
CA GLY A 116 -10.94 -2.30 -3.24
C GLY A 116 -9.97 -1.39 -2.48
N ALA A 117 -9.84 -0.13 -2.89
CA ALA A 117 -8.97 0.85 -2.26
C ALA A 117 -9.40 1.17 -0.82
N GLY A 118 -10.71 1.33 -0.61
CA GLY A 118 -11.32 1.56 0.70
C GLY A 118 -11.17 0.38 1.66
N VAL A 119 -10.98 -0.84 1.15
CA VAL A 119 -10.59 -2.00 1.96
C VAL A 119 -9.08 -2.04 2.16
N ALA A 120 -8.29 -1.96 1.09
CA ALA A 120 -6.84 -2.16 1.11
C ALA A 120 -6.12 -1.16 2.01
N PHE A 121 -6.35 0.14 1.85
CA PHE A 121 -5.55 1.14 2.56
C PHE A 121 -5.81 1.16 4.08
N PRO A 122 -7.07 1.19 4.58
CA PRO A 122 -7.33 1.17 6.01
C PRO A 122 -6.91 -0.13 6.69
N THR A 123 -7.11 -1.27 6.03
CA THR A 123 -6.72 -2.58 6.61
C THR A 123 -5.20 -2.77 6.60
N SER A 124 -4.50 -2.25 5.59
CA SER A 124 -3.03 -2.13 5.59
C SER A 124 -2.53 -1.28 6.76
N MET A 125 -3.15 -0.12 6.99
CA MET A 125 -2.80 0.76 8.11
C MET A 125 -3.00 0.06 9.46
N LEU A 126 -4.14 -0.62 9.62
CA LEU A 126 -4.41 -1.39 10.85
C LEU A 126 -3.42 -2.55 11.01
N PHE A 127 -3.07 -3.24 9.92
CA PHE A 127 -2.06 -4.30 9.93
C PHE A 127 -0.71 -3.79 10.44
N VAL A 128 -0.14 -2.74 9.84
CA VAL A 128 1.18 -2.24 10.23
C VAL A 128 1.19 -1.68 11.66
N PHE A 129 0.09 -1.09 12.11
CA PHE A 129 -0.08 -0.67 13.50
C PHE A 129 -0.04 -1.86 14.47
N LEU A 130 -0.86 -2.89 14.22
CA LEU A 130 -0.91 -4.10 15.05
C LEU A 130 0.46 -4.80 15.06
N GLN A 131 1.13 -4.88 13.91
CA GLN A 131 2.44 -5.50 13.81
C GLN A 131 3.51 -4.71 14.57
N SER A 132 3.46 -3.38 14.60
CA SER A 132 4.35 -2.56 15.45
C SER A 132 4.17 -2.88 16.93
N VAL A 133 2.93 -2.97 17.40
CA VAL A 133 2.62 -3.35 18.79
C VAL A 133 3.11 -4.77 19.11
N LEU A 134 2.83 -5.74 18.23
CA LEU A 134 3.28 -7.12 18.40
C LEU A 134 4.81 -7.23 18.38
N THR A 135 5.49 -6.42 17.56
CA THR A 135 6.97 -6.36 17.53
C THR A 135 7.55 -6.00 18.88
N TYR A 136 7.00 -4.96 19.53
CA TYR A 136 7.43 -4.61 20.88
C TYR A 136 7.09 -5.67 21.93
N ARG A 137 5.90 -6.29 21.84
CA ARG A 137 5.54 -7.40 22.75
C ARG A 137 6.50 -8.59 22.64
N MET A 138 7.06 -8.82 21.46
CA MET A 138 8.05 -9.88 21.21
C MET A 138 9.49 -9.47 21.48
N ALA A 139 9.76 -8.19 21.75
CA ALA A 139 11.11 -7.68 21.88
C ALA A 139 11.77 -8.19 23.16
N LYS A 140 12.94 -8.83 23.02
CA LYS A 140 13.77 -9.33 24.13
C LYS A 140 15.21 -8.83 24.07
N THR A 141 15.65 -8.38 22.89
CA THR A 141 17.01 -7.91 22.64
C THR A 141 16.97 -6.46 22.18
N ARG A 142 18.10 -5.75 22.32
CA ARG A 142 18.24 -4.37 21.82
C ARG A 142 17.91 -4.27 20.33
N GLY A 143 18.29 -5.27 19.54
CA GLY A 143 17.96 -5.33 18.10
C GLY A 143 16.45 -5.39 17.84
N HIS A 144 15.70 -6.18 18.61
CA HIS A 144 14.24 -6.25 18.46
C HIS A 144 13.56 -4.92 18.81
N TYR A 145 14.04 -4.23 19.85
CA TYR A 145 13.53 -2.90 20.20
C TYR A 145 13.80 -1.87 19.10
N TRP A 146 14.98 -1.90 18.48
CA TRP A 146 15.28 -1.04 17.31
C TRP A 146 14.32 -1.30 16.15
N THR A 147 14.04 -2.57 15.83
CA THR A 147 13.01 -2.93 14.83
C THR A 147 11.63 -2.41 15.22
N GLY A 148 11.26 -2.50 16.50
CA GLY A 148 10.01 -1.93 17.03
C GLY A 148 9.92 -0.41 16.84
N HIS A 149 11.00 0.33 17.13
CA HIS A 149 11.08 1.78 16.91
C HIS A 149 10.94 2.12 15.42
N LEU A 150 11.69 1.44 14.56
CA LEU A 150 11.61 1.62 13.11
C LEU A 150 10.18 1.39 12.60
N ARG A 151 9.56 0.26 12.95
CA ARG A 151 8.19 -0.08 12.55
C ARG A 151 7.16 0.94 13.05
N SER A 152 7.35 1.47 14.25
CA SER A 152 6.45 2.49 14.82
C SER A 152 6.59 3.84 14.11
N ILE A 153 7.81 4.23 13.74
CA ILE A 153 8.06 5.43 12.93
C ILE A 153 7.41 5.29 11.56
N LEU A 154 7.65 4.17 10.85
CA LEU A 154 7.01 3.87 9.57
C LEU A 154 5.47 3.92 9.70
N THR A 155 4.90 3.25 10.72
CA THR A 155 3.46 3.29 11.00
C THR A 155 2.94 4.73 11.18
N ALA A 156 3.66 5.58 11.90
CA ALA A 156 3.26 6.98 12.10
C ALA A 156 3.32 7.77 10.78
N VAL A 157 4.36 7.57 9.98
CA VAL A 157 4.50 8.19 8.64
C VAL A 157 3.36 7.72 7.72
N ALA A 158 3.13 6.40 7.64
CA ALA A 158 2.03 5.81 6.88
C ALA A 158 0.68 6.43 7.28
N PHE A 159 0.39 6.52 8.59
CA PHE A 159 -0.86 7.12 9.07
C PHE A 159 -1.02 8.57 8.61
N ILE A 160 0.02 9.39 8.79
CA ILE A 160 0.01 10.80 8.38
C ILE A 160 -0.20 10.93 6.87
N THR A 161 0.53 10.16 6.07
CA THR A 161 0.41 10.18 4.60
C THR A 161 -0.95 9.70 4.12
N LEU A 162 -1.53 8.66 4.72
CA LEU A 162 -2.85 8.16 4.36
C LEU A 162 -3.94 9.18 4.69
N VAL A 163 -3.87 9.82 5.86
CA VAL A 163 -4.82 10.88 6.26
C VAL A 163 -4.73 12.06 5.29
N PHE A 164 -3.52 12.56 4.99
CA PHE A 164 -3.38 13.67 4.04
C PHE A 164 -3.81 13.29 2.63
N SER A 165 -3.52 12.07 2.17
CA SER A 165 -4.00 11.58 0.88
C SER A 165 -5.53 11.64 0.82
N GLY A 166 -6.24 11.07 1.81
CA GLY A 166 -7.70 11.10 1.86
C GLY A 166 -8.30 12.50 1.97
N VAL A 167 -7.76 13.35 2.84
CA VAL A 167 -8.25 14.72 3.06
C VAL A 167 -8.09 15.60 1.83
N PHE A 168 -6.96 15.49 1.13
CA PHE A 168 -6.69 16.28 -0.07
C PHE A 168 -7.33 15.71 -1.33
N PHE A 169 -7.55 14.40 -1.40
CA PHE A 169 -8.19 13.74 -2.54
C PHE A 169 -9.63 14.22 -2.77
N ILE A 170 -10.38 14.49 -1.71
CA ILE A 170 -11.78 14.94 -1.82
C ILE A 170 -11.93 16.42 -2.21
N GLN A 171 -10.82 17.17 -2.34
CA GLN A 171 -10.85 18.60 -2.64
C GLN A 171 -10.88 18.83 -4.14
N GLU A 172 -11.64 19.83 -4.60
CA GLU A 172 -11.67 20.27 -6.01
C GLU A 172 -10.52 21.24 -6.32
N SER A 173 -9.29 20.82 -6.04
CA SER A 173 -8.08 21.62 -6.29
C SER A 173 -6.98 20.75 -6.87
N PHE A 174 -6.43 21.15 -8.03
CA PHE A 174 -5.32 20.46 -8.68
C PHE A 174 -4.12 20.31 -7.75
N VAL A 175 -3.76 21.39 -7.06
CA VAL A 175 -2.64 21.41 -6.12
C VAL A 175 -2.88 20.39 -5.01
N LEU A 176 -4.08 20.38 -4.41
CA LEU A 176 -4.39 19.46 -3.32
C LEU A 176 -4.47 18.01 -3.79
N GLN A 177 -5.14 17.72 -4.90
CA GLN A 177 -5.18 16.35 -5.44
C GLN A 177 -3.79 15.85 -5.87
N HIS A 178 -2.92 16.74 -6.35
CA HIS A 178 -1.53 16.38 -6.63
C HIS A 178 -0.75 16.04 -5.35
N VAL A 179 -0.92 16.83 -4.29
CA VAL A 179 -0.38 16.49 -2.97
C VAL A 179 -0.97 15.16 -2.48
N ALA A 180 -2.26 14.91 -2.73
CA ALA A 180 -2.91 13.64 -2.38
C ALA A 180 -2.25 12.45 -3.06
N ALA A 181 -1.90 12.58 -4.35
CA ALA A 181 -1.16 11.58 -5.10
C ALA A 181 0.26 11.37 -4.54
N LEU A 182 0.99 12.44 -4.22
CA LEU A 182 2.29 12.31 -3.55
C LEU A 182 2.19 11.57 -2.22
N CYS A 183 1.18 11.91 -1.41
CA CYS A 183 0.90 11.23 -0.15
C CYS A 183 0.52 9.77 -0.34
N GLU A 184 -0.25 9.43 -1.38
CA GLU A 184 -0.59 8.05 -1.74
C GLU A 184 0.69 7.25 -2.09
N TRP A 185 1.54 7.78 -2.97
CA TRP A 185 2.80 7.14 -3.34
C TRP A 185 3.71 6.92 -2.12
N MET A 186 3.83 7.93 -1.25
CA MET A 186 4.62 7.83 -0.01
C MET A 186 4.06 6.75 0.92
N PHE A 187 2.73 6.70 1.11
CA PHE A 187 2.08 5.67 1.92
C PHE A 187 2.41 4.26 1.41
N ILE A 188 2.26 4.02 0.09
CA ILE A 188 2.51 2.70 -0.49
C ILE A 188 3.98 2.29 -0.35
N ILE A 189 4.92 3.21 -0.65
CA ILE A 189 6.36 2.92 -0.52
C ILE A 189 6.71 2.64 0.94
N ASP A 190 6.20 3.42 1.89
CA ASP A 190 6.43 3.24 3.32
C ASP A 190 5.92 1.87 3.79
N VAL A 191 4.70 1.48 3.39
CA VAL A 191 4.15 0.14 3.68
C VAL A 191 5.03 -0.96 3.07
N LEU A 192 5.50 -0.82 1.84
CA LEU A 192 6.42 -1.81 1.23
C LEU A 192 7.73 -1.93 2.02
N VAL A 193 8.30 -0.81 2.47
CA VAL A 193 9.49 -0.80 3.34
C VAL A 193 9.18 -1.49 4.67
N PHE A 194 8.00 -1.24 5.27
CA PHE A 194 7.55 -1.91 6.47
C PHE A 194 7.51 -3.43 6.27
N TYR A 195 6.90 -3.92 5.18
CA TYR A 195 6.91 -5.35 4.86
C TYR A 195 8.33 -5.90 4.69
N GLY A 196 9.23 -5.12 4.07
CA GLY A 196 10.65 -5.44 3.95
C GLY A 196 11.33 -5.70 5.30
N THR A 197 10.90 -5.05 6.38
CA THR A 197 11.48 -5.29 7.72
C THR A 197 11.25 -6.71 8.25
N PHE A 198 10.26 -7.45 7.75
CA PHE A 198 10.03 -8.84 8.16
C PHE A 198 11.11 -9.80 7.63
N THR A 199 11.84 -9.44 6.57
CA THR A 199 12.90 -10.29 6.01
C THR A 199 13.97 -10.65 7.05
N PHE A 200 14.32 -9.71 7.93
CA PHE A 200 15.27 -9.93 9.01
C PHE A 200 14.77 -10.92 10.08
N GLU A 201 13.45 -11.00 10.29
CA GLU A 201 12.84 -11.93 11.26
C GLU A 201 12.62 -13.31 10.64
N PHE A 202 12.33 -13.36 9.34
CA PHE A 202 12.07 -14.61 8.63
C PHE A 202 13.31 -15.44 8.33
N GLY A 203 14.49 -14.81 8.30
CA GLY A 203 15.77 -15.54 8.32
C GLY A 203 15.97 -16.41 9.58
N ALA A 204 15.16 -16.20 10.63
CA ALA A 204 15.22 -16.96 11.87
C ALA A 204 14.02 -17.92 12.07
N ILE A 205 13.19 -18.14 11.04
CA ILE A 205 12.08 -19.12 11.10
C ILE A 205 12.66 -20.54 11.18
N SER A 206 12.21 -21.31 12.16
CA SER A 206 12.59 -22.72 12.35
C SER A 206 11.51 -23.67 11.81
N THR A 207 11.84 -24.97 11.74
CA THR A 207 10.87 -26.03 11.42
C THR A 207 9.67 -26.03 12.38
N ASP A 208 9.86 -25.61 13.63
CA ASP A 208 8.80 -25.56 14.64
C ASP A 208 7.71 -24.54 14.28
N THR A 209 8.08 -23.39 13.69
CA THR A 209 7.11 -22.40 13.20
C THR A 209 6.21 -22.99 12.12
N PHE A 210 6.74 -23.85 11.24
CA PHE A 210 5.93 -24.54 10.22
C PHE A 210 5.02 -25.62 10.83
N LEU A 211 5.48 -26.32 11.86
CA LEU A 211 4.67 -27.32 12.56
C LEU A 211 3.46 -26.71 13.27
N VAL A 212 3.54 -25.46 13.71
CA VAL A 212 2.39 -24.72 14.27
C VAL A 212 1.30 -24.48 13.23
N LEU A 213 1.64 -24.32 11.94
CA LEU A 213 0.66 -24.18 10.86
C LEU A 213 0.00 -25.51 10.45
N LEU A 214 0.59 -26.65 10.84
CA LEU A 214 0.13 -28.00 10.47
C LEU A 214 -0.68 -28.71 11.56
N LYS A 215 -0.82 -28.09 12.74
CA LYS A 215 -1.64 -28.59 13.86
C LYS A 215 -2.99 -27.88 13.88
#